data_AF-A0A7J4J1S8-F1
#
_entry.id   AF-A0A7J4J1S8-F1
#
_cell.length_a   1.000
_cell.length_b   1.000
_cell.length_c   1.000
_cell.angle_alpha   90.00
_cell.angle_beta   90.00
_cell.angle_gamma   90.00
#
_symmetry.space_group_name_H-M   'P 1'
#
loop_
_entity.id
_entity.type
_entity.pdbx_description
1 polymer ?
#
loop_
_entity_poly.entity_id
_entity_poly.type
_entity_poly.pdbx_seq_one_letter_code
_entity_poly.pdbx_strand_id
1 'polypeptide(L)'
;MNVLLKAVVARTIALAVNGETMIRKLLQKIKEKISSRQEHTNRFLKFYYAHHRRLLKERRSTYYTKREKGICVRCSRKSLAGIIFCSYHQKMQKGYNQKARAK
;
A
#
# COMPACT_ATOMS: atom_id res chain seq x y z
N MET A 1 10.09 -29.57 -27.01
CA MET A 1 9.05 -28.53 -26.79
C MET A 1 9.46 -27.25 -27.49
N ASN A 2 8.65 -26.83 -28.45
CA ASN A 2 8.97 -25.84 -29.48
C ASN A 2 9.14 -24.41 -28.89
N VAL A 3 10.29 -23.77 -29.11
CA VAL A 3 10.63 -22.42 -28.60
C VAL A 3 9.59 -21.38 -29.02
N LEU A 4 9.02 -21.55 -30.22
CA LEU A 4 7.94 -20.73 -30.74
C LEU A 4 6.67 -20.78 -29.86
N LEU A 5 6.32 -21.97 -29.38
CA LEU A 5 5.10 -22.16 -28.57
C LEU A 5 5.21 -21.45 -27.22
N LYS A 6 6.40 -21.48 -26.59
CA LYS A 6 6.66 -20.75 -25.34
C LYS A 6 6.59 -19.23 -25.54
N ALA A 7 7.09 -18.71 -26.66
CA ALA A 7 7.05 -17.27 -26.96
C ALA A 7 5.62 -16.76 -27.21
N VAL A 8 4.79 -17.53 -27.92
CA VAL A 8 3.38 -17.19 -28.18
C VAL A 8 2.56 -17.20 -26.88
N VAL A 9 2.78 -18.19 -26.01
CA VAL A 9 2.11 -18.28 -24.69
C VAL A 9 2.55 -17.13 -23.77
N ALA A 10 3.84 -16.80 -23.73
CA ALA A 10 4.33 -15.67 -22.92
C ALA A 10 3.75 -14.32 -23.40
N ARG A 11 3.64 -14.11 -24.71
CA ARG A 11 3.08 -12.88 -25.29
C ARG A 11 1.59 -12.73 -25.02
N THR A 12 0.82 -13.82 -25.10
CA THR A 12 -0.63 -13.82 -24.79
C THR A 12 -0.89 -13.59 -23.31
N ILE A 13 -0.13 -14.22 -22.41
CA ILE A 13 -0.19 -13.95 -20.97
C ILE A 13 0.16 -12.49 -20.66
N ALA A 14 1.23 -11.95 -21.27
CA ALA A 14 1.62 -10.56 -21.07
C ALA A 14 0.55 -9.56 -21.52
N LEU A 15 -0.12 -9.82 -22.66
CA LEU A 15 -1.23 -8.98 -23.14
C LEU A 15 -2.44 -9.04 -22.21
N ALA A 16 -2.80 -10.22 -21.70
CA ALA A 16 -3.90 -10.39 -20.74
C ALA A 16 -3.61 -9.68 -19.40
N VAL A 17 -2.39 -9.83 -18.86
CA VAL A 17 -1.94 -9.14 -17.63
C VAL A 17 -1.91 -7.61 -17.83
N ASN A 18 -1.47 -7.14 -19.00
CA ASN A 18 -1.50 -5.71 -19.34
C ASN A 18 -2.93 -5.17 -19.45
N GLY A 19 -3.86 -5.95 -20.01
CA GLY A 19 -5.30 -5.61 -20.04
C GLY A 19 -5.89 -5.48 -18.63
N GLU A 20 -5.62 -6.46 -17.75
CA GLU A 20 -6.08 -6.41 -16.36
C GLU A 20 -5.52 -5.20 -15.60
N THR A 21 -4.24 -4.87 -15.78
CA THR A 21 -3.64 -3.72 -15.09
C THR A 21 -4.22 -2.39 -15.55
N MET A 22 -4.57 -2.25 -16.83
CA MET A 22 -5.24 -1.07 -17.37
C MET A 22 -6.67 -0.93 -16.84
N ILE A 23 -7.44 -2.04 -16.80
CA ILE A 23 -8.79 -2.06 -16.23
C ILE A 23 -8.76 -1.69 -14.75
N ARG A 24 -7.81 -2.23 -13.97
CA ARG A 24 -7.65 -1.87 -12.54
C ARG A 24 -7.33 -0.38 -12.36
N LYS A 25 -6.49 0.21 -13.21
CA LYS A 25 -6.19 1.66 -13.19
C LYS A 25 -7.44 2.50 -13.50
N LEU A 26 -8.27 2.06 -14.46
CA LEU A 26 -9.51 2.74 -14.81
C LEU A 26 -10.53 2.67 -13.66
N LEU A 27 -10.73 1.48 -13.08
CA LEU A 27 -11.61 1.28 -11.93
C LEU A 27 -11.17 2.11 -10.72
N GLN A 28 -9.87 2.21 -10.47
CA GLN A 28 -9.32 3.06 -9.40
C GLN A 28 -9.67 4.54 -9.63
N LYS A 29 -9.51 5.05 -10.86
CA LYS A 29 -9.88 6.43 -11.20
C LYS A 29 -11.37 6.69 -11.00
N ILE A 30 -12.23 5.74 -11.39
CA ILE A 30 -13.68 5.83 -11.21
C ILE A 30 -14.01 5.87 -9.71
N LYS A 31 -13.43 4.96 -8.91
CA LYS A 31 -13.63 4.90 -7.46
C LYS A 31 -13.20 6.19 -6.77
N GLU A 32 -12.04 6.74 -7.12
CA GLU A 32 -11.57 8.02 -6.58
C GLU A 32 -12.50 9.18 -6.92
N LYS A 33 -13.05 9.21 -8.14
CA LYS A 33 -14.03 10.22 -8.56
C LYS A 33 -15.35 10.10 -7.80
N ILE A 34 -15.82 8.87 -7.55
CA ILE A 34 -17.01 8.61 -6.73
C ILE A 34 -16.78 9.04 -5.28
N SER A 35 -15.68 8.61 -4.66
CA SER A 35 -15.34 9.01 -3.28
C SER A 35 -15.14 10.53 -3.14
N SER A 36 -14.60 11.22 -4.15
CA SER A 36 -14.46 12.69 -4.11
C SER A 36 -15.79 13.45 -4.17
N ARG A 37 -16.86 12.81 -4.66
CA ARG A 37 -18.22 13.38 -4.71
C ARG A 37 -19.04 13.06 -3.46
N GLN A 38 -18.55 12.15 -2.61
CA GLN A 38 -19.23 11.78 -1.39
C GLN A 38 -19.08 12.93 -0.39
N GLU A 39 -20.21 13.53 -0.02
CA GLU A 39 -20.23 14.70 0.84
C GLU A 39 -19.93 14.26 2.28
N HIS A 40 -18.68 14.42 2.71
CA HIS A 40 -18.27 14.10 4.07
C HIS A 40 -18.61 15.28 4.99
N THR A 41 -19.57 15.09 5.90
CA THR A 41 -19.93 16.07 6.94
C THR A 41 -18.76 16.38 7.88
N ASN A 42 -17.85 15.41 8.07
CA ASN A 42 -16.67 15.59 8.88
C ASN A 42 -15.53 16.28 8.11
N ARG A 43 -15.10 17.46 8.58
CA ARG A 43 -14.02 18.26 7.97
C ARG A 43 -12.69 17.50 7.78
N PHE A 44 -12.35 16.61 8.71
CA PHE A 44 -11.10 15.85 8.65
C PHE A 44 -11.15 14.76 7.60
N LEU A 45 -12.30 14.08 7.48
CA LEU A 45 -12.51 13.08 6.41
C LEU A 45 -12.49 13.75 5.04
N LYS A 46 -13.17 14.91 4.90
CA LYS A 46 -13.13 15.70 3.67
C LYS A 46 -11.69 16.06 3.26
N PHE A 47 -10.90 16.58 4.20
CA PHE A 47 -9.48 16.89 3.95
C PHE A 47 -8.68 15.64 3.58
N TYR A 48 -8.87 14.54 4.31
CA TYR A 48 -8.15 13.30 4.05
C TYR A 48 -8.41 12.82 2.62
N TYR A 49 -9.66 12.68 2.18
CA TYR A 49 -9.98 12.17 0.85
C TYR A 49 -9.57 13.15 -0.27
N ALA A 50 -9.69 14.46 -0.05
CA ALA A 50 -9.23 15.46 -1.00
C ALA A 50 -7.71 15.40 -1.25
N HIS A 51 -6.92 15.07 -0.23
CA HIS A 51 -5.45 15.07 -0.30
C HIS A 51 -4.81 13.68 -0.17
N HIS A 52 -5.60 12.60 -0.16
CA HIS A 52 -5.13 11.27 0.24
C HIS A 52 -3.93 10.79 -0.59
N ARG A 53 -3.91 11.05 -1.91
CA ARG A 53 -2.78 10.66 -2.77
C ARG A 53 -1.47 11.31 -2.34
N ARG A 54 -1.49 12.62 -2.03
CA ARG A 54 -0.33 13.36 -1.50
C ARG A 54 0.10 12.80 -0.15
N LEU A 55 -0.85 12.64 0.77
CA LEU A 55 -0.60 12.08 2.11
C LEU A 55 0.00 10.66 2.04
N LEU A 56 -0.46 9.82 1.11
CA LEU A 56 0.08 8.48 0.91
C LEU A 56 1.51 8.52 0.36
N LYS A 57 1.81 9.45 -0.57
CA LYS A 57 3.18 9.65 -1.08
C LYS A 57 4.13 10.08 0.03
N GLU A 58 3.72 11.06 0.85
CA GLU A 58 4.47 11.53 2.01
C GLU A 58 4.70 10.40 3.01
N ARG A 59 3.65 9.65 3.38
CA ARG A 59 3.76 8.49 4.29
C ARG A 59 4.74 7.43 3.79
N ARG A 60 4.71 7.11 2.49
CA ARG A 60 5.65 6.15 1.89
C ARG A 60 7.08 6.65 1.96
N SER A 61 7.31 7.92 1.61
CA SER A 61 8.63 8.54 1.72
C SER A 61 9.17 8.47 3.15
N THR A 62 8.38 8.94 4.13
CA THR A 62 8.75 8.90 5.54
C THR A 62 9.01 7.48 6.03
N TYR A 63 8.24 6.49 5.57
CA TYR A 63 8.46 5.10 5.92
C TYR A 63 9.85 4.61 5.53
N TYR A 64 10.26 4.82 4.27
CA TYR A 64 11.57 4.38 3.79
C TYR A 64 12.70 5.13 4.48
N THR A 65 12.58 6.46 4.62
CA THR A 65 13.58 7.26 5.34
C THR A 65 13.75 6.80 6.79
N LYS A 66 12.67 6.48 7.51
CA LYS A 66 12.76 5.98 8.89
C LYS A 66 13.39 4.60 8.95
N ARG A 67 13.03 3.70 8.02
CA ARG A 67 13.59 2.36 7.94
C ARG A 67 15.11 2.40 7.74
N GLU A 68 15.58 3.20 6.79
CA GLU A 68 17.02 3.35 6.49
C GLU A 68 17.80 3.91 7.69
N LYS A 69 17.20 4.84 8.43
CA LYS A 69 17.80 5.44 9.63
C LYS A 69 17.70 4.57 10.89
N GLY A 70 17.12 3.37 10.83
CA GLY A 70 16.90 2.53 12.01
C GLY A 70 15.94 3.18 13.03
N ILE A 71 14.95 3.93 12.53
CA ILE A 71 13.91 4.57 13.34
C ILE A 71 12.61 3.79 13.16
N CYS A 72 11.85 3.64 14.23
CA CYS A 72 10.54 3.01 14.21
C CYS A 72 9.61 3.71 13.21
N VAL A 73 9.05 2.98 12.24
CA VAL A 73 8.20 3.59 11.19
C VAL A 73 6.86 4.16 11.71
N ARG A 74 6.45 3.81 12.94
CA ARG A 74 5.21 4.27 13.59
C ARG A 74 5.43 5.47 14.52
N CYS A 75 6.63 5.67 15.04
CA CYS A 75 6.94 6.78 15.95
C CYS A 75 8.34 7.36 15.65
N SER A 76 9.01 7.97 16.62
CA SER A 76 10.36 8.54 16.43
C SER A 76 11.41 7.86 17.32
N ARG A 77 11.04 6.78 18.02
CA ARG A 77 11.99 5.97 18.81
C ARG A 77 12.86 5.10 17.89
N LYS A 78 14.06 4.74 18.35
CA LYS A 78 14.95 3.80 17.65
C LYS A 78 14.25 2.45 17.41
N SER A 79 14.46 1.86 16.24
CA SER A 79 13.98 0.53 15.92
C SER A 79 14.87 -0.55 16.53
N LEU A 80 14.32 -1.76 16.70
CA LEU A 80 15.12 -2.92 17.11
C LEU A 80 16.00 -3.39 15.93
N ALA A 81 17.11 -4.07 16.23
CA ALA A 81 17.99 -4.62 15.19
C ALA A 81 17.22 -5.60 14.29
N GLY A 82 17.32 -5.41 12.98
CA GLY A 82 16.63 -6.24 11.99
C GLY A 82 15.10 -6.04 11.92
N ILE A 83 14.51 -5.11 12.70
CA ILE A 83 13.06 -4.89 12.76
C ILE A 83 12.75 -3.40 12.54
N ILE A 84 11.66 -3.10 11.84
CA ILE A 84 11.22 -1.73 11.50
C ILE A 84 10.47 -1.00 12.63
N PHE A 85 10.26 -1.65 13.77
CA PHE A 85 9.50 -1.14 14.91
C PHE A 85 10.38 -1.03 16.16
N CYS A 86 10.02 -0.10 17.06
CA CYS A 86 10.56 -0.08 18.41
C CYS A 86 9.91 -1.18 19.27
N SER A 87 10.46 -1.47 20.44
CA SER A 87 9.96 -2.50 21.38
C SER A 87 8.46 -2.39 21.64
N TYR A 88 7.96 -1.18 21.91
CA TYR A 88 6.54 -0.91 22.15
C TYR A 88 5.66 -1.28 20.95
N HIS A 89 5.97 -0.76 19.77
CA HIS A 89 5.18 -1.03 18.57
C HIS A 89 5.30 -2.48 18.11
N GLN A 90 6.44 -3.12 18.36
CA GLN A 90 6.63 -4.54 18.07
C GLN A 90 5.70 -5.40 18.94
N LYS A 91 5.53 -5.08 20.24
CA LYS A 91 4.59 -5.77 21.12
C LYS A 91 3.14 -5.64 20.62
N MET A 92 2.74 -4.44 20.22
CA MET A 92 1.41 -4.23 19.63
C MET A 92 1.22 -5.00 18.31
N GLN A 93 2.23 -4.96 17.43
CA GLN A 93 2.18 -5.67 16.15
C GLN A 93 2.04 -7.18 16.34
N LYS A 94 2.72 -7.76 17.35
CA LYS A 94 2.53 -9.17 17.72
C LYS A 94 1.07 -9.47 18.10
N GLY A 95 0.45 -8.62 18.91
CA GLY A 95 -0.96 -8.77 19.30
C GLY A 95 -1.91 -8.69 18.10
N TYR A 96 -1.69 -7.76 17.17
CA TYR A 96 -2.48 -7.67 15.94
C TYR A 96 -2.32 -8.92 15.06
N ASN A 97 -1.09 -9.40 14.90
CA ASN A 97 -0.82 -10.59 14.10
C ASN A 97 -1.43 -11.86 14.72
N GLN A 98 -1.43 -11.98 16.05
CA GLN A 98 -2.10 -13.08 16.75
C GLN A 98 -3.59 -13.08 16.48
N LYS A 99 -4.27 -11.94 16.68
CA LYS A 99 -5.71 -11.80 16.42
C LYS A 99 -6.08 -12.09 14.97
N ALA A 100 -5.26 -11.63 14.03
CA ALA A 100 -5.50 -11.85 12.60
C ALA A 100 -5.36 -13.33 12.18
N ARG A 101 -4.55 -14.11 12.89
CA ARG A 101 -4.35 -15.55 12.62
C ARG A 101 -5.31 -16.46 13.39
N ALA A 102 -5.98 -15.93 14.41
CA ALA A 102 -6.99 -16.66 15.17
C ALA A 102 -8.37 -16.66 14.47
N LYS A 103 -8.51 -15.93 13.37
CA LYS A 103 -9.63 -16.00 12.43
C LYS A 103 -9.28 -16.91 11.26
#